data_AF-A0A523K6G9-F1
#
_entry.id   AF-A0A523K6G9-F1
#
_cell.length_a   1.000
_cell.length_b   1.000
_cell.length_c   1.000
_cell.angle_alpha   90.00
_cell.angle_beta   90.00
_cell.angle_gamma   90.00
#
_symmetry.space_group_name_H-M   'P 1'
#
loop_
_entity.id
_entity.type
_entity.pdbx_description
1 polymer ?
#
loop_
_entity_poly.entity_id
_entity_poly.type
_entity_poly.pdbx_seq_one_letter_code
_entity_poly.pdbx_strand_id
1 'polypeptide(L)'
;MSEFDFAEEAVCEAARRATGLSDFGEDGFREGLRVLLETFNDTAGFTEKGRKRNHRRVVSLLATRLRVQSAFTEHPEIRERRVRKPMVLTGLPRSGTSALFNLLGADPAARPLRLWEAIFPDPYQGELEPGQSDPRRD
;
A
#
# COMPACT_ATOMS: atom_id res chain seq x y z
N MET A 1 -26.81 -7.80 -8.21
CA MET A 1 -25.71 -6.95 -7.69
C MET A 1 -24.45 -7.34 -8.44
N SER A 2 -23.64 -6.39 -8.90
CA SER A 2 -22.36 -6.70 -9.57
C SER A 2 -21.44 -7.46 -8.59
N GLU A 3 -20.70 -8.46 -9.08
CA GLU A 3 -19.65 -9.17 -8.30
C GLU A 3 -18.56 -8.21 -7.77
N PHE A 4 -18.45 -7.01 -8.34
CA PHE A 4 -17.48 -5.97 -8.00
C PHE A 4 -18.21 -4.70 -7.54
N ASP A 5 -18.76 -4.78 -6.33
CA ASP A 5 -19.43 -3.70 -5.63
C ASP A 5 -18.41 -2.68 -5.08
N PHE A 6 -18.60 -1.40 -5.38
CA PHE A 6 -17.76 -0.31 -4.88
C PHE A 6 -18.40 0.38 -3.66
N ALA A 7 -19.36 -0.23 -2.97
CA ALA A 7 -19.74 0.21 -1.64
C ALA A 7 -18.52 0.13 -0.68
N GLU A 8 -18.32 1.18 0.13
CA GLU A 8 -17.18 1.26 1.05
C GLU A 8 -17.07 0.03 1.95
N GLU A 9 -18.18 -0.36 2.58
CA GLU A 9 -18.18 -1.53 3.47
C GLU A 9 -17.89 -2.82 2.72
N ALA A 10 -18.34 -2.97 1.46
CA ALA A 10 -18.08 -4.16 0.66
C ALA A 10 -16.58 -4.35 0.37
N VAL A 11 -15.87 -3.27 0.03
CA VAL A 11 -14.42 -3.32 -0.22
C VAL A 11 -13.61 -3.46 1.07
N CYS A 12 -14.07 -2.85 2.18
CA CYS A 12 -13.48 -3.04 3.50
C CYS A 12 -13.61 -4.48 3.97
N GLU A 13 -14.81 -5.07 3.89
CA GLU A 13 -15.07 -6.47 4.22
C GLU A 13 -14.26 -7.44 3.35
N ALA A 14 -14.12 -7.16 2.05
CA ALA A 14 -13.26 -7.96 1.19
C ALA A 14 -11.79 -7.91 1.65
N ALA A 15 -11.29 -6.76 2.09
CA ALA A 15 -9.93 -6.62 2.63
C ALA A 15 -9.77 -7.34 3.98
N ARG A 16 -10.78 -7.26 4.87
CA ARG A 16 -10.79 -8.01 6.13
C ARG A 16 -10.73 -9.52 5.88
N ARG A 17 -11.58 -10.05 4.98
CA ARG A 17 -11.54 -11.48 4.60
C ARG A 17 -10.21 -11.90 3.99
N ALA A 18 -9.57 -11.03 3.20
CA ALA A 18 -8.30 -11.35 2.55
C ALA A 18 -7.09 -11.38 3.51
N THR A 19 -7.23 -10.79 4.70
CA THR A 19 -6.12 -10.62 5.65
C THR A 19 -6.37 -11.30 7.00
N GLY A 20 -7.63 -11.53 7.39
CA GLY A 20 -8.00 -11.92 8.75
C GLY A 20 -7.95 -10.77 9.77
N LEU A 21 -7.65 -9.55 9.33
CA LEU A 21 -7.50 -8.36 10.17
C LEU A 21 -8.73 -7.47 10.06
N SER A 22 -9.01 -6.66 11.08
CA SER A 22 -10.21 -5.79 11.13
C SER A 22 -9.97 -4.33 11.48
N ASP A 23 -8.81 -4.01 12.07
CA ASP A 23 -8.44 -2.66 12.49
C ASP A 23 -7.75 -1.89 11.34
N PHE A 24 -8.44 -0.88 10.80
CA PHE A 24 -7.91 0.03 9.79
C PHE A 24 -7.16 1.23 10.39
N GLY A 25 -7.08 1.33 11.71
CA GLY A 25 -6.56 2.49 12.42
C GLY A 25 -7.49 3.70 12.27
N GLU A 26 -6.89 4.89 12.22
CA GLU A 26 -7.64 6.14 12.10
C GLU A 26 -8.45 6.23 10.79
N ASP A 27 -9.58 6.92 10.83
CA ASP A 27 -10.53 7.01 9.70
C ASP A 27 -10.14 8.04 8.62
N GLY A 28 -8.98 8.70 8.72
CA GLY A 28 -8.56 9.76 7.80
C GLY A 28 -8.46 9.35 6.31
N PHE A 29 -8.44 8.05 6.00
CA PHE A 29 -8.46 7.54 4.63
C PHE A 29 -9.86 7.45 4.01
N ARG A 30 -10.93 7.41 4.83
CA ARG A 30 -12.28 7.08 4.39
C ARG A 30 -12.87 8.14 3.45
N GLU A 31 -12.59 9.41 3.69
CA GLU A 31 -13.06 10.49 2.82
C GLU A 31 -12.56 10.31 1.39
N GLY A 32 -11.23 10.17 1.20
CA GLY A 32 -10.64 9.95 -0.11
C GLY A 32 -11.10 8.64 -0.75
N LEU A 33 -11.31 7.59 0.05
CA LEU A 33 -11.87 6.32 -0.41
C LEU A 33 -13.29 6.49 -0.97
N ARG A 34 -14.19 7.17 -0.26
CA ARG A 34 -15.57 7.39 -0.72
C ARG A 34 -15.61 8.13 -2.04
N VAL A 35 -14.87 9.23 -2.17
CA VAL A 35 -14.78 10.01 -3.43
C VAL A 35 -14.26 9.14 -4.59
N LEU A 36 -13.25 8.30 -4.34
CA LEU A 36 -12.72 7.37 -5.34
C LEU A 36 -13.78 6.35 -5.77
N LEU A 37 -14.51 5.77 -4.82
CA LEU A 37 -15.52 4.75 -5.08
C LEU A 37 -16.74 5.32 -5.81
N GLU A 38 -17.19 6.52 -5.44
CA GLU A 38 -18.22 7.28 -6.15
C GLU A 38 -17.80 7.53 -7.60
N THR A 39 -16.55 7.97 -7.82
CA THR A 39 -16.00 8.18 -9.17
C THR A 39 -16.02 6.87 -9.98
N PHE A 40 -15.67 5.75 -9.36
CA PHE A 40 -15.66 4.43 -10.02
C PHE A 40 -17.06 3.90 -10.36
N ASN A 41 -18.07 4.27 -9.57
CA ASN A 41 -19.46 3.91 -9.84
C ASN A 41 -20.09 4.78 -10.92
N ASP A 42 -19.91 6.09 -10.84
CA ASP A 42 -20.80 7.03 -11.52
C ASP A 42 -20.17 7.68 -12.74
N THR A 43 -18.85 7.86 -12.75
CA THR A 43 -18.18 8.71 -13.75
C THR A 43 -17.07 8.01 -14.54
N ALA A 44 -16.49 6.93 -14.02
CA ALA A 44 -15.32 6.32 -14.63
C ALA A 44 -15.58 5.55 -15.94
N GLY A 45 -16.83 5.20 -16.25
CA GLY A 45 -17.20 4.53 -17.51
C GLY A 45 -16.48 3.19 -17.75
N PHE A 46 -16.16 2.45 -16.69
CA PHE A 46 -15.38 1.22 -16.81
C PHE A 46 -16.11 0.10 -17.56
N THR A 47 -15.36 -0.63 -18.38
CA THR A 47 -15.76 -1.98 -18.80
C THR A 47 -15.83 -2.91 -17.58
N GLU A 48 -16.51 -4.05 -17.71
CA GLU A 48 -16.56 -5.06 -16.65
C GLU A 48 -15.16 -5.50 -16.18
N LYS A 49 -14.24 -5.74 -17.12
CA LYS A 49 -12.83 -6.03 -16.83
C LYS A 49 -12.16 -4.89 -16.06
N GLY A 50 -12.48 -3.64 -16.40
CA GLY A 50 -12.03 -2.45 -15.69
C GLY A 50 -12.54 -2.39 -14.25
N ARG A 51 -13.83 -2.65 -14.03
CA ARG A 51 -14.44 -2.72 -12.69
C ARG A 51 -13.75 -3.78 -11.84
N LYS A 52 -13.60 -5.00 -12.37
CA LYS A 52 -12.90 -6.10 -11.69
C LYS A 52 -11.46 -5.75 -11.29
N ARG A 53 -10.70 -5.14 -12.21
CA ARG A 53 -9.31 -4.74 -11.95
C ARG A 53 -9.22 -3.68 -10.85
N ASN A 54 -10.06 -2.64 -10.92
CA ASN A 54 -10.01 -1.54 -9.96
C ASN A 54 -10.56 -1.95 -8.59
N HIS A 55 -11.60 -2.79 -8.53
CA HIS A 55 -12.07 -3.37 -7.28
C HIS A 55 -10.96 -4.16 -6.57
N ARG A 56 -10.27 -5.06 -7.29
CA ARG A 56 -9.11 -5.79 -6.74
C ARG A 56 -8.01 -4.85 -6.27
N ARG A 57 -7.77 -3.74 -6.98
CA ARG A 57 -6.77 -2.74 -6.58
C ARG A 57 -7.14 -2.06 -5.27
N VAL A 58 -8.39 -1.61 -5.12
CA VAL A 58 -8.87 -0.98 -3.87
C VAL A 58 -8.77 -1.97 -2.70
N VAL A 59 -9.26 -3.19 -2.87
CA VAL A 59 -9.17 -4.25 -1.84
C VAL A 59 -7.72 -4.53 -1.46
N SER A 60 -6.80 -4.60 -2.43
CA SER A 60 -5.37 -4.78 -2.15
C SER A 60 -4.77 -3.63 -1.35
N LEU A 61 -5.14 -2.38 -1.65
CA LEU A 61 -4.64 -1.21 -0.91
C LEU A 61 -5.18 -1.20 0.53
N LEU A 62 -6.47 -1.54 0.72
CA LEU A 62 -7.09 -1.69 2.04
C LEU A 62 -6.48 -2.84 2.84
N ALA A 63 -6.17 -3.96 2.19
CA ALA A 63 -5.47 -5.08 2.82
C ALA A 63 -4.06 -4.68 3.28
N THR A 64 -3.32 -3.92 2.46
CA THR A 64 -2.03 -3.34 2.87
C THR A 64 -2.20 -2.40 4.07
N ARG A 65 -3.24 -1.56 4.11
CA ARG A 65 -3.53 -0.71 5.26
C ARG A 65 -3.75 -1.51 6.55
N LEU A 66 -4.56 -2.58 6.49
CA LEU A 66 -4.78 -3.47 7.63
C LEU A 66 -3.46 -4.06 8.15
N ARG A 67 -2.60 -4.55 7.26
CA ARG A 67 -1.29 -5.12 7.64
C ARG A 67 -0.37 -4.09 8.28
N VAL A 68 -0.32 -2.87 7.73
CA VAL A 68 0.46 -1.76 8.31
C VAL A 68 -0.05 -1.40 9.71
N GLN A 69 -1.37 -1.33 9.90
CA GLN A 69 -1.94 -1.05 11.21
C GLN A 69 -1.64 -2.18 12.22
N SER A 70 -1.77 -3.45 11.81
CA SER A 70 -1.39 -4.60 12.64
C SER A 70 0.08 -4.54 13.05
N ALA A 71 0.97 -4.26 12.08
CA ALA A 71 2.39 -4.12 12.34
C ALA A 71 2.69 -3.00 13.35
N PHE A 72 2.00 -1.87 13.26
CA PHE A 72 2.16 -0.79 14.24
C PHE A 72 1.64 -1.16 15.64
N THR A 73 0.68 -2.07 15.75
CA THR A 73 0.16 -2.57 17.03
C THR A 73 1.09 -3.62 17.62
N GLU A 74 1.60 -4.54 16.80
CA GLU A 74 2.52 -5.61 17.19
C GLU A 74 3.93 -5.10 17.49
N HIS A 75 4.36 -4.05 16.78
CA HIS A 75 5.70 -3.47 16.86
C HIS A 75 5.64 -1.97 17.19
N PRO A 76 5.26 -1.59 18.43
CA PRO A 76 5.15 -0.19 18.84
C PRO A 76 6.48 0.58 18.70
N GLU A 77 7.62 -0.11 18.79
CA GLU A 77 8.98 0.45 18.61
C GLU A 77 9.18 1.10 17.24
N ILE A 78 8.40 0.72 16.21
CA ILE A 78 8.46 1.37 14.89
C ILE A 78 8.17 2.87 15.03
N ARG A 79 7.22 3.26 15.90
CA ARG A 79 6.86 4.67 16.11
C ARG A 79 7.96 5.49 16.78
N GLU A 80 8.90 4.83 17.45
CA GLU A 80 10.04 5.49 18.11
C GLU A 80 11.20 5.78 17.14
N ARG A 81 11.21 5.13 15.97
CA ARG A 81 12.27 5.26 14.97
C ARG A 81 12.19 6.64 14.29
N ARG A 82 13.23 7.46 14.50
CA ARG A 82 13.35 8.77 13.84
C ARG A 82 13.90 8.64 12.42
N VAL A 83 13.12 9.08 11.42
CA VAL A 83 13.60 9.28 10.05
C VAL A 83 14.38 10.60 10.00
N ARG A 84 15.71 10.54 9.95
CA ARG A 84 16.58 11.72 9.96
C ARG A 84 16.94 12.15 8.55
N LYS A 85 16.77 13.44 8.24
CA LYS A 85 17.15 14.07 6.96
C LYS A 85 16.64 13.30 5.72
N PRO A 86 15.32 13.02 5.60
CA PRO A 86 14.79 12.35 4.42
C PRO A 86 14.97 13.23 3.18
N MET A 87 15.40 12.62 2.07
CA MET A 87 15.37 13.25 0.76
C MET A 87 14.08 12.85 0.05
N VAL A 88 13.28 13.85 -0.34
CA VAL A 88 12.03 13.63 -1.08
C VAL A 88 12.24 14.12 -2.51
N LEU A 89 12.21 13.19 -3.47
CA LEU A 89 12.24 13.52 -4.88
C LEU A 89 10.83 13.68 -5.43
N THR A 90 10.55 14.82 -6.06
CA THR A 90 9.28 15.12 -6.72
C THR A 90 9.53 15.79 -8.07
N GLY A 91 8.52 15.83 -8.93
CA GLY A 91 8.58 16.40 -10.27
C GLY A 91 7.45 15.88 -11.14
N LEU A 92 7.30 16.46 -12.33
CA LEU A 92 6.30 16.00 -13.29
C LEU A 92 6.62 14.58 -13.77
N PRO A 93 5.61 13.78 -14.15
CA PRO A 93 5.84 12.57 -14.89
C PRO A 93 6.73 12.87 -16.10
N ARG A 94 7.72 12.00 -16.35
CA ARG A 94 8.64 12.09 -17.50
C ARG A 94 9.67 13.24 -17.44
N SER A 95 9.97 13.79 -16.26
CA SER A 95 11.03 14.80 -16.07
C SER A 95 12.39 14.23 -15.63
N GLY A 96 12.65 12.94 -15.85
CA GLY A 96 13.90 12.28 -15.42
C GLY A 96 13.97 11.88 -13.95
N THR A 97 12.89 12.04 -13.17
CA THR A 97 12.84 11.66 -11.74
C THR A 97 13.17 10.20 -11.48
N SER A 98 12.80 9.27 -12.37
CA SER A 98 13.20 7.86 -12.21
C SER A 98 14.71 7.64 -12.31
N ALA A 99 15.38 8.33 -13.24
CA ALA A 99 16.84 8.22 -13.39
C ALA A 99 17.55 8.83 -12.18
N LEU A 100 17.08 9.98 -11.71
CA LEU A 100 17.62 10.63 -10.52
C LEU A 100 17.37 9.82 -9.24
N PHE A 101 16.19 9.21 -9.08
CA PHE A 101 15.88 8.33 -7.95
C PHE A 101 16.86 7.15 -7.89
N ASN A 102 17.11 6.49 -9.03
CA ASN A 102 18.04 5.37 -9.11
C ASN A 102 19.49 5.80 -8.83
N LEU A 103 19.91 6.98 -9.32
CA LEU A 103 21.23 7.53 -9.04
C LEU A 103 21.43 7.80 -7.55
N LEU A 104 20.47 8.48 -6.90
CA LEU A 104 20.54 8.77 -5.47
C LEU A 104 20.43 7.49 -4.62
N GLY A 105 19.64 6.52 -5.06
CA GLY A 105 19.48 5.23 -4.39
C GLY A 105 20.68 4.29 -4.51
N ALA A 106 21.68 4.60 -5.36
CA ALA A 106 22.89 3.82 -5.51
C ALA A 106 23.95 4.10 -4.41
N ASP A 107 23.79 5.18 -3.64
CA ASP A 107 24.64 5.47 -2.49
C ASP A 107 24.43 4.40 -1.40
N PRO A 108 25.49 3.71 -0.91
CA PRO A 108 25.38 2.74 0.18
C PRO A 108 24.81 3.31 1.49
N ALA A 109 24.91 4.63 1.70
CA ALA A 109 24.31 5.31 2.85
C ALA A 109 22.83 5.67 2.63
N ALA A 110 22.31 5.55 1.41
CA ALA A 110 20.90 5.78 1.10
C ALA A 110 20.06 4.53 1.37
N ARG A 111 18.80 4.76 1.75
CA ARG A 111 17.78 3.71 1.88
C ARG A 111 16.58 4.05 1.00
N PRO A 112 16.63 3.76 -0.32
CA PRO A 112 15.46 3.94 -1.17
C PRO A 112 14.35 2.96 -0.77
N LEU A 113 13.10 3.38 -0.89
CA LEU A 113 11.95 2.50 -0.78
C LEU A 113 11.93 1.58 -2.00
N ARG A 114 12.08 0.27 -1.79
CA ARG A 114 12.03 -0.71 -2.87
C ARG A 114 10.58 -1.00 -3.24
N LEU A 115 10.32 -1.33 -4.50
CA LEU A 115 8.96 -1.58 -4.97
C LEU A 115 8.27 -2.70 -4.18
N TRP A 116 8.97 -3.80 -3.90
CA TRP A 116 8.41 -4.91 -3.13
C TRP A 116 8.07 -4.52 -1.69
N GLU A 117 8.86 -3.64 -1.06
CA GLU A 117 8.59 -3.09 0.27
C GLU A 117 7.37 -2.17 0.27
N ALA A 118 7.11 -1.47 -0.83
CA ALA A 118 5.89 -0.68 -0.97
C ALA A 118 4.64 -1.56 -1.15
N ILE A 119 4.79 -2.77 -1.69
CA ILE A 119 3.71 -3.74 -1.87
C ILE A 119 3.45 -4.52 -0.57
N PHE A 120 4.51 -4.91 0.12
CA PHE A 120 4.50 -5.67 1.38
C PHE A 120 5.27 -4.90 2.47
N PRO A 121 4.70 -3.80 3.00
CA PRO A 121 5.39 -2.91 3.94
C PRO A 121 5.45 -3.45 5.37
N ASP A 122 4.65 -4.45 5.70
CA ASP A 122 4.63 -5.08 7.02
C ASP A 122 5.87 -5.97 7.24
N PRO A 123 6.37 -6.07 8.49
CA PRO A 123 7.43 -7.01 8.84
C PRO A 123 7.10 -8.43 8.39
N TYR A 124 8.10 -9.15 7.89
CA TYR A 124 7.93 -10.55 7.54
C TYR A 124 7.66 -11.36 8.81
N GLN A 125 6.59 -12.15 8.81
CA GLN A 125 6.13 -12.91 9.97
C GLN A 125 6.84 -14.27 10.13
N GLY A 126 7.61 -14.71 9.12
CA GLY A 126 8.40 -15.92 9.20
C GLY A 126 9.81 -15.65 9.72
N GLU A 127 10.52 -16.73 10.09
CA GLU A 127 11.92 -16.65 10.47
C GLU A 127 12.79 -16.44 9.23
N LEU A 128 13.80 -15.56 9.33
CA LEU A 128 14.83 -15.36 8.33
C LEU A 128 16.19 -15.59 8.97
N GLU A 129 17.01 -16.43 8.35
CA GLU A 129 18.39 -16.59 8.75
C GLU A 129 19.18 -15.30 8.44
N PRO A 130 20.24 -14.98 9.22
CA PRO A 130 21.09 -13.83 8.91
C PRO A 130 21.62 -13.86 7.47
N GLY A 131 21.31 -12.82 6.70
CA GLY A 131 21.71 -12.70 5.29
C GLY A 131 20.72 -13.31 4.28
N GLN A 132 19.66 -13.98 4.73
CA GLN A 132 18.59 -14.46 3.88
C GLN A 132 17.79 -13.29 3.31
N SER A 133 17.44 -13.35 2.03
CA SER A 133 16.54 -12.37 1.42
C SER A 133 15.10 -12.63 1.85
N ASP A 134 14.32 -11.57 2.05
CA ASP A 134 12.88 -11.66 2.26
C ASP A 134 12.24 -12.36 1.06
N PRO A 135 11.48 -13.46 1.25
CA PRO A 135 10.90 -14.24 0.16
C PRO A 135 9.83 -13.46 -0.63
N ARG A 136 9.35 -12.32 -0.13
CA ARG A 136 8.40 -11.43 -0.81
C ARG A 136 9.07 -10.50 -1.82
N ARG A 137 10.40 -10.52 -1.89
CA ARG A 137 11.19 -9.71 -2.82
C ARG A 137 11.10 -10.21 -4.26
N ASP A 138 11.03 -11.53 -4.43
CA ASP A 138 11.07 -12.24 -5.73
C ASP A 138 9.68 -12.75 -6.14
#